data_AF-A0A930WK27-F1
#
_entry.id   AF-A0A930WK27-F1
#
_cell.length_a   1.000
_cell.length_b   1.000
_cell.length_c   1.000
_cell.angle_alpha   90.00
_cell.angle_beta   90.00
_cell.angle_gamma   90.00
#
_symmetry.space_group_name_H-M   'P 1'
#
loop_
_entity.id
_entity.type
_entity.pdbx_description
1 polymer ?
#
loop_
_entity_poly.entity_id
_entity_poly.type
_entity_poly.pdbx_seq_one_letter_code
_entity_poly.pdbx_strand_id
1 'polypeptide(L)'
;MSKKTKATIAITLAIAVMVLIFISSSMPYKDQSLVSTIQKGLPMQPFSELLSKIKFEYAGQTISIPSLGYAQFVEFFIRKAAHFLAYFFIGYQWTRGLSVHVRKKGWPQFLAFFIAVLYA
;
A
#
# COMPACT_ATOMS: atom_id res chain seq x y z
N MET A 1 -10.92 14.53 -23.99
CA MET A 1 -10.32 13.17 -23.95
C MET A 1 -11.41 12.10 -24.13
N SER A 2 -11.19 11.14 -25.03
CA SER A 2 -12.16 10.05 -25.28
C SER A 2 -12.26 9.07 -24.10
N LYS A 3 -13.36 8.30 -24.02
CA LYS A 3 -13.52 7.22 -23.01
C LYS A 3 -12.39 6.20 -23.10
N LYS A 4 -11.96 5.85 -24.32
CA LYS A 4 -10.83 4.95 -24.55
C LYS A 4 -9.52 5.52 -23.99
N THR A 5 -9.23 6.80 -24.25
CA THR A 5 -8.02 7.44 -23.71
C THR A 5 -8.02 7.45 -22.18
N LYS A 6 -9.15 7.74 -21.53
CA LYS A 6 -9.26 7.67 -20.06
C LYS A 6 -9.02 6.26 -19.52
N ALA A 7 -9.51 5.24 -20.22
CA ALA A 7 -9.28 3.83 -19.86
C ALA A 7 -7.82 3.44 -20.00
N THR A 8 -7.16 3.81 -21.11
CA THR A 8 -5.73 3.57 -21.31
C THR A 8 -4.92 4.22 -20.20
N ILE A 9 -5.15 5.48 -19.86
CA ILE A 9 -4.45 6.14 -18.75
C ILE A 9 -4.67 5.40 -17.42
N ALA A 10 -5.90 4.96 -17.14
CA ALA A 10 -6.18 4.22 -15.91
C ALA A 10 -5.37 2.91 -15.84
N ILE A 11 -5.35 2.13 -16.93
CA ILE A 11 -4.57 0.88 -17.02
C ILE A 11 -3.07 1.16 -16.89
N THR A 12 -2.56 2.17 -17.60
CA THR A 12 -1.15 2.56 -17.51
C THR A 12 -0.75 2.95 -16.09
N LEU A 13 -1.61 3.70 -15.37
CA LEU A 13 -1.36 4.05 -13.97
C LEU A 13 -1.38 2.82 -13.05
N ALA A 14 -2.29 1.87 -13.27
CA ALA A 14 -2.32 0.62 -12.51
C ALA A 14 -1.01 -0.16 -12.70
N ILE A 15 -0.59 -0.34 -13.96
CA ILE A 15 0.65 -1.04 -14.31
C ILE A 15 1.87 -0.31 -13.74
N ALA A 16 1.93 1.03 -13.82
CA ALA A 16 3.03 1.81 -13.27
C ALA A 16 3.17 1.59 -11.75
N VAL A 17 2.06 1.60 -11.01
CA VAL A 17 2.08 1.33 -9.56
C VAL A 17 2.47 -0.12 -9.28
N MET A 18 2.01 -1.09 -10.07
CA MET A 18 2.47 -2.49 -9.94
C MET A 18 3.99 -2.57 -10.13
N VAL A 19 4.56 -1.95 -11.16
CA VAL A 19 6.01 -1.92 -11.37
C VAL A 19 6.75 -1.28 -10.19
N LEU A 20 6.24 -0.16 -9.65
CA LEU A 20 6.83 0.49 -8.47
C LEU A 20 6.80 -0.42 -7.24
N ILE A 21 5.69 -1.11 -6.98
CA ILE A 21 5.59 -2.07 -5.87
C ILE A 21 6.55 -3.23 -6.09
N PHE A 22 6.67 -3.76 -7.31
CA PHE A 22 7.58 -4.86 -7.62
C PHE A 22 9.04 -4.47 -7.32
N ILE A 23 9.46 -3.30 -7.80
CA ILE A 23 10.77 -2.74 -7.52
C ILE A 23 10.96 -2.56 -6.01
N SER A 24 10.01 -1.90 -5.32
CA SER A 24 10.07 -1.70 -3.87
C SER A 24 10.14 -3.02 -3.11
N SER A 25 9.44 -4.05 -3.57
CA SER A 25 9.42 -5.36 -2.90
C SER A 25 10.75 -6.11 -3.05
N SER A 26 11.54 -5.79 -4.08
CA SER A 26 12.87 -6.35 -4.31
C SER A 26 14.00 -5.65 -3.54
N MET A 27 13.73 -4.49 -2.94
CA MET A 27 14.75 -3.70 -2.23
C MET A 27 15.02 -4.26 -0.82
N PRO A 28 16.26 -4.18 -0.30
CA PRO A 28 16.55 -4.47 1.10
C PRO A 28 15.78 -3.53 2.06
N TYR A 29 15.42 -4.04 3.25
CA TYR A 29 14.70 -3.26 4.25
C TYR A 29 15.39 -1.94 4.61
N LYS A 30 16.73 -1.95 4.73
CA LYS A 30 17.49 -0.74 5.10
C LYS A 30 17.26 0.42 4.11
N ASP A 31 17.07 0.09 2.83
CA ASP A 31 16.96 1.07 1.75
C ASP A 31 15.54 1.63 1.63
N GLN A 32 14.55 0.95 2.25
CA GLN A 32 13.15 1.36 2.31
C GLN A 32 12.78 2.01 3.66
N SER A 33 13.68 1.93 4.65
CA SER A 33 13.36 2.30 6.02
C SER A 33 13.10 3.81 6.14
N LEU A 34 11.97 4.14 6.76
CA LEU A 34 11.55 5.48 7.13
C LEU A 34 11.92 5.84 8.57
N VAL A 35 12.49 4.91 9.36
CA VAL A 35 12.87 5.13 10.77
C VAL A 35 13.60 6.46 10.97
N SER A 36 14.65 6.72 10.19
CA SER A 36 15.45 7.94 10.35
C SER A 36 14.65 9.22 10.03
N THR A 37 13.80 9.17 9.01
CA THR A 37 12.90 10.26 8.62
C THR A 37 11.87 10.52 9.72
N ILE A 38 11.28 9.46 10.28
CA ILE A 38 10.30 9.55 11.36
C ILE A 38 10.95 10.09 12.63
N GLN A 39 12.15 9.65 12.99
CA GLN A 39 12.87 10.15 14.16
C GLN A 39 13.16 11.65 14.06
N LYS A 40 13.57 12.13 12.87
CA LYS A 40 13.84 13.55 12.62
C LYS A 40 12.56 14.38 12.55
N GLY A 41 11.49 13.85 11.94
CA GLY A 41 10.23 14.56 11.74
C GLY A 41 9.30 14.56 12.96
N LEU A 42 9.38 13.52 13.80
CA LEU A 42 8.54 13.31 14.98
C LEU A 42 9.40 13.14 16.25
N PRO A 43 10.30 14.09 16.58
CA PRO A 43 11.25 13.93 17.69
C PRO A 43 10.56 13.84 19.06
N MET A 44 9.41 14.50 19.21
CA MET A 44 8.61 14.48 20.45
C MET A 44 7.70 13.27 20.58
N GLN A 45 7.73 12.34 19.61
CA GLN A 45 6.91 11.11 19.62
C GLN A 45 5.43 11.37 19.94
N PRO A 46 4.71 12.15 19.10
CA PRO A 46 3.35 12.53 19.39
C PRO A 46 2.44 11.32 19.57
N PHE A 47 1.48 11.43 20.48
CA PHE A 47 0.53 10.37 20.83
C PHE A 47 1.17 9.07 21.36
N SER A 48 2.45 9.09 21.78
CA SER A 48 3.15 7.89 22.26
C SER A 48 2.41 7.16 23.39
N GLU A 49 1.79 7.88 24.34
CA GLU A 49 1.01 7.28 25.42
C GLU A 49 -0.21 6.49 24.91
N LEU A 50 -0.92 7.03 23.91
CA LEU A 50 -2.07 6.35 23.31
C LEU A 50 -1.61 5.14 22.48
N LEU A 51 -0.58 5.33 21.65
CA LEU A 51 -0.05 4.30 20.77
C LEU A 51 0.60 3.15 21.56
N SER A 52 1.16 3.43 22.73
CA SER A 52 1.78 2.41 23.61
C SER A 52 0.77 1.40 24.16
N LYS A 53 -0.53 1.68 24.08
CA LYS A 53 -1.60 0.74 24.44
C LYS A 53 -1.81 -0.35 23.39
N ILE A 54 -1.29 -0.16 22.18
CA ILE A 54 -1.41 -1.14 21.09
C ILE A 54 -0.26 -2.15 21.20
N LYS A 55 -0.63 -3.42 21.38
CA LYS A 55 0.29 -4.55 21.41
C LYS A 55 -0.36 -5.79 20.80
N PHE A 56 0.30 -6.43 19.85
CA PHE A 56 -0.14 -7.70 19.27
C PHE A 56 1.04 -8.45 18.64
N GLU A 57 0.90 -9.76 18.45
CA GLU A 57 1.88 -10.57 17.73
C GLU A 57 1.64 -10.50 16.23
N TYR A 58 2.70 -10.29 15.45
CA TYR A 58 2.66 -10.29 13.99
C TYR A 58 3.92 -10.96 13.43
N ALA A 59 3.74 -12.02 12.64
CA ALA A 59 4.86 -12.75 12.03
C ALA A 59 5.94 -13.19 13.04
N GLY A 60 5.54 -13.60 14.24
CA GLY A 60 6.45 -14.06 15.30
C GLY A 60 7.16 -12.94 16.07
N GLN A 61 6.71 -11.68 15.91
CA GLN A 61 7.25 -10.53 16.64
C GLN A 61 6.15 -9.76 17.35
N THR A 62 6.43 -9.28 18.57
CA THR A 62 5.56 -8.38 19.30
C THR A 62 5.60 -6.97 18.69
N ILE A 63 4.51 -6.54 18.05
CA ILE A 63 4.36 -5.17 17.55
C ILE A 63 3.84 -4.28 18.66
N SER A 64 4.74 -3.48 19.25
CA SER A 64 4.42 -2.47 20.27
C SER A 64 5.55 -1.44 20.38
N ILE A 65 5.26 -0.24 20.89
CA ILE A 65 6.30 0.78 21.15
C ILE A 65 7.37 0.26 22.12
N PRO A 66 7.07 -0.39 23.25
CA PRO A 66 8.10 -0.92 24.13
C PRO A 66 9.02 -1.96 23.48
N SER A 67 8.52 -2.75 22.52
CA SER A 67 9.32 -3.80 21.87
C SER A 67 10.15 -3.29 20.68
N LEU A 68 9.64 -2.32 19.91
CA LEU A 68 10.22 -1.87 18.65
C LEU A 68 10.82 -0.45 18.71
N GLY A 69 10.42 0.34 19.71
CA GLY A 69 10.58 1.79 19.71
C GLY A 69 9.55 2.51 18.82
N TYR A 70 9.34 3.79 19.10
CA TYR A 70 8.29 4.60 18.46
C TYR A 70 8.39 4.64 16.94
N ALA A 71 9.59 4.90 16.39
CA ALA A 71 9.75 5.10 14.95
C ALA A 71 9.50 3.83 14.13
N GLN A 72 10.01 2.67 14.58
CA GLN A 72 9.76 1.39 13.90
C GLN A 72 8.29 0.96 14.04
N PHE A 73 7.68 1.21 15.20
CA PHE A 73 6.27 0.97 15.41
C PHE A 73 5.41 1.81 14.44
N VAL A 74 5.68 3.11 14.30
CA VAL A 74 4.97 3.98 13.34
C VAL A 74 5.24 3.55 11.89
N GLU A 75 6.49 3.23 11.54
CA GLU A 75 6.84 2.73 10.21
C GLU A 75 6.05 1.47 9.85
N PHE A 76 5.85 0.54 10.80
CA PHE A 76 5.04 -0.65 10.57
C PHE A 76 3.65 -0.29 10.03
N PHE A 77 2.95 0.63 10.68
CA PHE A 77 1.61 1.05 10.23
C PHE A 77 1.65 1.80 8.91
N ILE A 78 2.63 2.70 8.71
CA ILE A 78 2.81 3.40 7.43
C ILE A 78 2.99 2.39 6.30
N ARG A 79 3.81 1.36 6.49
CA ARG A 79 4.03 0.32 5.49
C ARG A 79 2.77 -0.48 5.21
N LYS A 80 2.00 -0.89 6.23
CA LYS A 80 0.73 -1.61 6.01
C LYS A 80 -0.31 -0.74 5.30
N ALA A 81 -0.41 0.53 5.67
CA ALA A 81 -1.28 1.49 5.02
C ALA A 81 -0.87 1.73 3.56
N ALA A 82 0.43 1.91 3.29
CA ALA A 82 0.95 2.10 1.94
C ALA A 82 0.64 0.91 1.03
N HIS A 83 0.86 -0.33 1.50
CA HIS A 83 0.49 -1.53 0.74
C HIS A 83 -1.02 -1.56 0.49
N PHE A 84 -1.85 -1.43 1.54
CA PHE A 84 -3.31 -1.44 1.41
C PHE A 84 -3.82 -0.41 0.40
N LEU A 85 -3.37 0.85 0.50
CA LEU A 85 -3.76 1.93 -0.39
C LEU A 85 -3.27 1.71 -1.82
N ALA A 86 -2.08 1.14 -2.00
CA ALA A 86 -1.54 0.86 -3.33
C ALA A 86 -2.34 -0.25 -4.03
N TYR A 87 -2.70 -1.34 -3.33
CA TYR A 87 -3.58 -2.39 -3.87
C TYR A 87 -5.00 -1.88 -4.15
N PHE A 88 -5.55 -1.04 -3.26
CA PHE A 88 -6.83 -0.37 -3.52
C PHE A 88 -6.78 0.49 -4.78
N PHE A 89 -5.71 1.28 -4.94
CA PHE A 89 -5.50 2.12 -6.11
C PHE A 89 -5.38 1.29 -7.40
N ILE A 90 -4.59 0.20 -7.37
CA ILE A 90 -4.48 -0.75 -8.48
C ILE A 90 -5.85 -1.30 -8.87
N GLY A 91 -6.62 -1.82 -7.92
CA GLY A 91 -7.95 -2.38 -8.17
C GLY A 91 -8.94 -1.34 -8.71
N TYR A 92 -8.94 -0.12 -8.17
CA TYR A 92 -9.76 0.99 -8.66
C TYR A 92 -9.42 1.37 -10.11
N GLN A 93 -8.14 1.48 -10.42
CA GLN A 93 -7.67 1.87 -11.74
C GLN A 93 -7.92 0.77 -12.80
N TRP A 94 -7.71 -0.51 -12.45
CA TRP A 94 -8.11 -1.63 -13.29
C TRP A 94 -9.62 -1.66 -13.54
N THR A 95 -10.44 -1.46 -12.51
CA THR A 95 -11.90 -1.41 -12.65
C THR A 95 -12.31 -0.33 -13.64
N ARG A 96 -11.76 0.88 -13.53
CA ARG A 96 -12.03 2.00 -14.45
C ARG A 96 -11.60 1.71 -15.88
N GLY A 97 -10.41 1.14 -16.05
CA GLY A 97 -9.86 0.77 -17.36
C GLY A 97 -10.65 -0.32 -18.07
N LEU A 98 -10.97 -1.39 -17.34
CA LEU A 98 -11.70 -2.54 -17.86
C LEU A 98 -13.16 -2.23 -18.14
N SER A 99 -13.79 -1.31 -17.40
CA SER A 99 -15.20 -0.93 -17.61
C SER A 99 -15.50 -0.32 -18.98
N VAL A 100 -14.47 0.11 -19.73
CA VAL A 100 -14.63 0.60 -21.11
C VAL A 100 -14.59 -0.53 -22.14
N HIS A 101 -13.92 -1.64 -21.81
CA HIS A 101 -13.69 -2.77 -22.72
C HIS A 101 -14.63 -3.95 -22.43
N VAL A 102 -15.06 -4.10 -21.18
CA VAL A 102 -15.92 -5.19 -20.72
C VAL A 102 -17.30 -4.63 -20.40
N ARG A 103 -18.29 -5.02 -21.23
CA ARG A 103 -19.67 -4.47 -21.15
C ARG A 103 -20.53 -5.14 -20.06
N LYS A 104 -20.17 -6.35 -19.62
CA LYS A 104 -20.93 -7.09 -18.61
C LYS A 104 -20.75 -6.45 -17.23
N LYS A 105 -21.85 -6.04 -16.61
CA LYS A 105 -21.86 -5.42 -15.27
C LYS A 105 -21.18 -6.36 -14.25
N GLY A 106 -20.32 -5.81 -13.40
CA GLY A 106 -19.63 -6.56 -12.34
C GLY A 106 -18.37 -7.31 -12.78
N TRP A 107 -18.23 -7.63 -14.08
CA TRP A 107 -17.03 -8.32 -14.59
C TRP A 107 -15.74 -7.48 -14.52
N PRO A 108 -15.74 -6.16 -14.79
CA PRO A 108 -14.56 -5.33 -14.58
C PRO A 108 -14.02 -5.39 -13.15
N GLN A 109 -14.92 -5.36 -12.15
CA GLN A 109 -14.58 -5.44 -10.73
C GLN A 109 -14.03 -6.81 -10.37
N PHE A 110 -14.68 -7.88 -10.86
CA PHE A 110 -14.23 -9.25 -10.66
C PHE A 110 -12.82 -9.47 -11.22
N LEU A 111 -12.59 -9.06 -12.48
CA LEU A 111 -11.27 -9.16 -13.11
C LEU A 111 -10.22 -8.31 -12.38
N ALA A 112 -10.56 -7.06 -12.01
CA ALA A 112 -9.65 -6.19 -11.27
C ALA A 112 -9.26 -6.78 -9.90
N PHE A 113 -10.22 -7.40 -9.20
CA PHE A 113 -9.97 -8.12 -7.95
C PHE A 113 -9.01 -9.29 -8.16
N PHE A 114 -9.25 -10.13 -9.17
CA PHE A 114 -8.35 -11.25 -9.49
C PHE A 114 -6.95 -10.79 -9.88
N ILE A 115 -6.82 -9.71 -10.66
CA ILE A 115 -5.52 -9.13 -11.01
C ILE A 115 -4.79 -8.66 -9.75
N ALA A 116 -5.48 -7.97 -8.84
CA ALA A 116 -4.88 -7.49 -7.59
C ALA A 116 -4.45 -8.64 -6.67
N VAL A 117 -5.26 -9.70 -6.57
CA VAL A 117 -4.95 -10.88 -5.73
C VAL A 117 -3.80 -11.71 -6.30
N LEU A 118 -3.77 -11.95 -7.62
CA LEU A 118 -2.69 -12.72 -8.25
C LEU A 118 -1.35 -11.97 -8.25
N TYR A 119 -1.39 -10.64 -8.15
CA TYR A 119 -0.20 -9.81 -8.04
C TYR A 119 0.35 -9.72 -6.61
N ALA A 120 -0.52 -9.90 -5.60
CA ALA A 120 -0.17 -9.81 -4.18
C ALA A 120 0.68 -10.97 -3.69
#